data_AF-S4PLQ6-F1
#
_entry.id   AF-S4PLQ6-F1
#
_cell.length_a   1.000
_cell.length_b   1.000
_cell.length_c   1.000
_cell.angle_alpha   90.00
_cell.angle_beta   90.00
_cell.angle_gamma   90.00
#
_symmetry.space_group_name_H-M   'P 1'
#
loop_
_entity.id
_entity.type
_entity.pdbx_description
1 polymer ?
#
loop_
_entity_poly.entity_id
_entity_poly.type
_entity_poly.pdbx_seq_one_letter_code
_entity_poly.pdbx_strand_id
1 'polypeptide(L)'
;MGVTILQHYPVPENKTGTYVIDLLTKRLLALGATQQGQFLVDCESYLSLPQMGPTKTVHVLHNSEQPASVFSILESGSKNIHVVADSLFDLLMMKLSNIYTSKKQTKMESKGTRLELGDFCVKLGSVTMNQSFKGVL
;
A
#
# COMPACT_ATOMS: atom_id res chain seq x y z
N MET A 1 13.92 9.40 15.18
CA MET A 1 14.13 9.93 13.81
C MET A 1 14.79 8.82 13.01
N GLY A 2 14.01 7.98 12.34
CA GLY A 2 14.52 6.90 11.48
C GLY A 2 14.44 7.31 10.02
N VAL A 3 15.38 6.85 9.19
CA VAL A 3 15.30 7.02 7.73
C VAL A 3 14.45 5.87 7.18
N THR A 4 13.45 6.18 6.37
CA THR A 4 12.63 5.19 5.67
C THR A 4 12.80 5.39 4.17
N ILE A 5 13.11 4.31 3.46
CA ILE A 5 13.24 4.28 2.00
C ILE A 5 12.23 3.28 1.48
N LEU A 6 11.42 3.73 0.52
CA LEU A 6 10.54 2.87 -0.26
C LEU A 6 11.07 2.82 -1.68
N GLN A 7 11.36 1.63 -2.18
CA GLN A 7 11.92 1.45 -3.52
C GLN A 7 11.22 0.29 -4.22
N HIS A 8 10.78 0.53 -5.46
CA HIS A 8 10.29 -0.54 -6.31
C HIS A 8 11.44 -1.42 -6.80
N TYR A 9 11.30 -2.73 -6.63
CA TYR A 9 12.29 -3.70 -7.09
C TYR A 9 11.89 -4.24 -8.47
N PRO A 10 12.73 -4.07 -9.51
CA PRO A 10 12.39 -4.53 -10.86
C PRO A 10 12.29 -6.07 -10.89
N VAL A 11 11.18 -6.58 -11.42
CA VAL A 11 10.98 -8.01 -11.63
C VAL A 11 11.51 -8.35 -13.03
N PRO A 12 12.54 -9.22 -13.15
CA PRO A 12 13.07 -9.63 -14.45
C PRO A 12 11.98 -10.32 -15.30
N GLU A 13 12.01 -10.13 -16.62
CA GLU A 13 10.95 -10.50 -17.58
C GLU A 13 10.57 -12.00 -17.67
N ASN A 14 11.09 -12.87 -16.81
CA ASN A 14 10.73 -14.30 -16.76
C ASN A 14 10.59 -14.84 -15.33
N LYS A 15 10.51 -13.96 -14.33
CA LYS A 15 10.43 -14.34 -12.91
C LYS A 15 9.12 -13.86 -12.32
N THR A 16 8.51 -14.69 -11.48
CA THR A 16 7.35 -14.28 -10.69
C THR A 16 7.80 -13.37 -9.56
N GLY A 17 6.94 -12.42 -9.14
CA GLY A 17 7.20 -11.60 -7.96
C GLY A 17 7.50 -12.43 -6.72
N THR A 18 6.80 -13.57 -6.57
CA THR A 18 7.04 -14.54 -5.51
C THR A 18 8.46 -15.10 -5.52
N TYR A 19 9.01 -15.42 -6.70
CA TYR A 19 10.40 -15.88 -6.81
C TYR A 19 11.40 -14.80 -6.39
N VAL A 20 11.16 -13.54 -6.78
CA VAL A 20 12.04 -12.42 -6.41
C VAL A 20 12.01 -12.18 -4.90
N ILE A 21 10.82 -12.20 -4.29
CA ILE A 21 10.66 -12.06 -2.83
C ILE A 21 11.37 -13.20 -2.10
N ASP A 22 11.22 -14.45 -2.53
CA ASP A 22 11.91 -15.60 -1.92
C ASP A 22 13.44 -15.48 -2.04
N LEU A 23 13.94 -15.05 -3.20
CA LEU A 23 15.36 -14.82 -3.42
C LEU A 23 15.91 -13.72 -2.49
N LEU A 24 15.20 -12.59 -2.38
CA LEU A 24 15.59 -11.48 -1.51
C LEU A 24 15.52 -11.89 -0.03
N THR A 25 14.47 -12.62 0.36
CA THR A 25 14.30 -13.14 1.72
C THR A 25 15.45 -14.06 2.09
N LYS A 26 15.80 -15.03 1.25
CA LYS A 26 16.94 -15.93 1.48
C LYS A 26 18.27 -15.18 1.61
N ARG A 27 18.49 -14.15 0.79
CA ARG A 27 19.68 -13.30 0.90
C ARG A 27 19.73 -12.55 2.23
N LEU A 28 18.60 -11.99 2.67
CA LEU A 28 18.52 -11.28 3.95
C LEU A 28 18.74 -12.23 5.13
N LEU A 29 18.13 -13.43 5.11
CA LEU A 29 18.37 -14.46 6.12
C LEU A 29 19.85 -14.89 6.15
N ALA A 30 20.49 -15.05 4.98
CA ALA A 30 21.92 -15.37 4.91
C ALA A 30 22.82 -14.23 5.44
N LEU A 31 22.36 -12.99 5.40
CA LEU A 31 23.01 -11.83 6.01
C LEU A 31 22.77 -11.73 7.52
N GLY A 32 21.96 -12.62 8.10
CA GLY A 32 21.62 -12.63 9.53
C GLY A 32 20.33 -11.89 9.88
N ALA A 33 19.48 -11.56 8.91
CA ALA A 33 18.17 -10.99 9.20
C ALA A 33 17.27 -12.02 9.89
N THR A 34 16.39 -11.56 10.77
CA THR A 34 15.38 -12.37 11.46
C THR A 34 13.99 -12.00 10.97
N GLN A 35 13.10 -12.99 10.85
CA GLN A 35 11.72 -12.74 10.46
C GLN A 35 10.90 -12.32 11.67
N GLN A 36 10.43 -11.06 11.66
CA GLN A 36 9.66 -10.45 12.75
C GLN A 36 8.15 -10.46 12.51
N GLY A 37 7.68 -10.87 11.33
CA GLY A 37 6.25 -11.03 11.07
C GLY A 37 5.86 -10.77 9.62
N GLN A 38 4.62 -10.36 9.43
CA GLN A 38 4.06 -9.98 8.14
C GLN A 38 3.41 -8.61 8.25
N PHE A 39 3.36 -7.90 7.12
CA PHE A 39 2.62 -6.65 6.99
C PHE A 39 1.64 -6.76 5.84
N LEU A 40 0.53 -6.04 5.97
CA LEU A 40 -0.48 -5.89 4.95
C LEU A 40 -0.91 -4.43 4.90
N VAL A 41 -0.81 -3.83 3.72
CA VAL A 41 -1.26 -2.48 3.43
C VAL A 41 -2.31 -2.56 2.34
N ASP A 42 -3.53 -2.20 2.70
CA ASP A 42 -4.63 -2.06 1.75
C ASP A 42 -4.67 -0.61 1.28
N CYS A 43 -5.00 -0.40 0.00
CA CYS A 43 -5.28 0.90 -0.56
C CYS A 43 -6.55 0.81 -1.41
N GLU A 44 -7.57 1.58 -1.02
CA GLU A 44 -8.80 1.74 -1.76
C GLU A 44 -8.86 3.13 -2.40
N SER A 45 -9.17 3.16 -3.70
CA SER A 45 -9.21 4.41 -4.47
C SER A 45 -10.65 4.77 -4.85
N TYR A 46 -11.06 5.97 -4.46
CA TYR A 46 -12.37 6.54 -4.72
C TYR A 46 -12.25 7.69 -5.73
N LEU A 47 -13.08 7.68 -6.75
CA LEU A 47 -13.08 8.71 -7.80
C LEU A 47 -14.28 9.63 -7.62
N SER A 48 -14.09 10.94 -7.70
CA SER A 48 -15.21 11.88 -7.69
C SER A 48 -16.07 11.71 -8.95
N LEU A 49 -17.39 11.89 -8.82
CA LEU A 49 -18.28 11.90 -9.97
C LEU A 49 -17.94 13.04 -10.95
N PRO A 50 -18.03 12.80 -12.27
CA PRO A 50 -17.68 13.79 -13.29
C PRO A 50 -18.58 15.04 -13.28
N GLN A 51 -19.72 14.99 -12.58
CA GLN A 51 -20.63 16.14 -12.42
C GLN A 51 -20.10 17.21 -11.45
N MET A 52 -19.08 16.89 -10.65
CA MET A 52 -18.50 17.76 -9.61
C MET A 52 -17.31 18.61 -10.10
N GLY A 53 -17.02 18.59 -11.41
CA GLY A 53 -15.88 19.30 -11.99
C GLY A 53 -14.65 18.39 -12.17
N PRO A 54 -13.41 18.90 -11.98
CA PRO A 54 -12.20 18.12 -12.23
C PRO A 54 -12.16 16.87 -11.35
N THR A 55 -11.81 15.73 -11.96
CA THR A 55 -11.76 14.43 -11.28
C THR A 55 -10.76 14.46 -10.13
N LYS A 56 -11.26 14.29 -8.91
CA LYS A 56 -10.45 14.12 -7.70
C LYS A 56 -10.41 12.65 -7.33
N THR A 57 -9.24 12.17 -6.95
CA THR A 57 -9.05 10.78 -6.50
C THR A 57 -8.71 10.81 -5.02
N VAL A 58 -9.45 10.05 -4.22
CA VAL A 58 -9.16 9.84 -2.81
C VAL A 58 -8.62 8.43 -2.65
N HIS A 59 -7.37 8.30 -2.24
CA HIS A 59 -6.79 7.04 -1.82
C HIS A 59 -6.94 6.91 -0.32
N VAL A 60 -7.43 5.77 0.14
CA VAL A 60 -7.58 5.43 1.55
C VAL A 60 -6.69 4.22 1.79
N LEU A 61 -5.70 4.37 2.66
CA LEU A 61 -4.72 3.36 2.99
C LEU A 61 -4.94 2.86 4.42
N HIS A 62 -4.92 1.54 4.58
CA HIS A 62 -4.98 0.86 5.86
C HIS A 62 -3.70 0.07 6.04
N ASN A 63 -2.98 0.29 7.14
CA ASN A 63 -1.81 -0.51 7.49
C ASN A 63 -2.16 -1.46 8.63
N SER A 64 -1.89 -2.76 8.46
CA SER A 64 -2.11 -3.77 9.50
C SER A 64 -1.29 -3.49 10.77
N GLU A 65 -0.18 -2.77 10.66
CA GLU A 65 0.64 -2.37 11.82
C GLU A 65 0.04 -1.19 12.61
N GLN A 66 -0.84 -0.39 11.99
CA GLN A 66 -1.59 0.68 12.65
C GLN A 66 -3.09 0.52 12.39
N PRO A 67 -3.74 -0.50 12.97
CA PRO A 67 -5.15 -0.79 12.70
C PRO A 67 -6.10 0.33 13.16
N ALA A 68 -5.66 1.20 14.06
CA ALA A 68 -6.45 2.33 14.57
C ALA A 68 -6.38 3.58 13.67
N SER A 69 -5.49 3.61 12.67
CA SER A 69 -5.26 4.79 11.82
C SER A 69 -5.53 4.48 10.36
N VAL A 70 -6.29 5.37 9.73
CA VAL A 70 -6.55 5.36 8.29
C VAL A 70 -5.82 6.54 7.68
N PHE A 71 -5.03 6.29 6.63
CA PHE A 71 -4.30 7.33 5.93
C PHE A 71 -5.03 7.64 4.63
N SER A 72 -5.46 8.88 4.43
CA SER A 72 -6.11 9.30 3.21
C SER A 72 -5.25 10.29 2.44
N ILE A 73 -5.21 10.13 1.11
CA ILE A 73 -4.54 11.02 0.18
C ILE A 73 -5.58 11.48 -0.84
N LEU A 74 -5.95 12.75 -0.79
CA LEU A 74 -6.78 13.38 -1.80
C LEU A 74 -5.88 14.01 -2.86
N GLU A 75 -5.88 13.42 -4.05
CA GLU A 75 -5.24 13.95 -5.25
C GLU A 75 -6.23 14.87 -5.98
N SER A 76 -5.90 16.16 -6.05
CA SER A 76 -6.68 17.17 -6.74
C SER A 76 -5.79 17.96 -7.70
N GLY A 77 -5.41 17.32 -8.80
CA GLY A 77 -4.56 17.92 -9.84
C GLY A 77 -3.14 18.20 -9.34
N SER A 78 -2.84 19.45 -8.99
CA SER A 78 -1.50 19.89 -8.56
C SER A 78 -1.25 19.84 -7.04
N LYS A 79 -2.25 19.46 -6.25
CA LYS A 79 -2.12 19.37 -4.78
C LYS A 79 -2.55 17.99 -4.28
N ASN A 80 -1.66 17.39 -3.48
CA ASN A 80 -1.94 16.20 -2.69
C ASN A 80 -2.21 16.64 -1.25
N ILE A 81 -3.40 16.30 -0.75
CA ILE A 81 -3.78 16.57 0.64
C ILE A 81 -3.72 15.24 1.39
N HIS A 82 -2.89 15.18 2.41
CA HIS A 82 -2.72 14.00 3.26
C HIS A 82 -3.49 14.21 4.56
N VAL A 83 -4.35 13.26 4.92
CA VAL A 83 -5.13 13.27 6.15
C VAL A 83 -4.89 11.95 6.88
N VAL A 84 -4.64 12.02 8.18
CA VAL A 84 -4.65 10.84 9.06
C VAL A 84 -5.91 10.91 9.88
N ALA A 85 -6.73 9.87 9.78
CA ALA A 85 -8.01 9.76 10.46
C ALA A 85 -8.10 8.43 11.22
N ASP A 86 -9.20 8.24 11.93
CA ASP A 86 -9.54 6.98 12.58
C ASP A 86 -10.28 6.04 11.61
N SER A 87 -10.64 4.86 12.10
CA SER A 87 -11.42 3.88 11.34
C SER A 87 -12.85 4.34 11.01
N LEU A 88 -13.36 5.44 11.61
CA LEU A 88 -14.68 5.98 11.25
C LEU A 88 -14.64 6.71 9.91
N PHE A 89 -13.46 7.02 9.38
CA PHE A 89 -13.30 7.61 8.06
C PHE A 89 -13.86 6.72 6.92
N ASP A 90 -13.77 5.40 7.05
CA ASP A 90 -14.35 4.48 6.07
C ASP A 90 -15.88 4.58 6.03
N LEU A 91 -16.51 4.74 7.20
CA LEU A 91 -17.95 4.95 7.30
C LEU A 91 -18.37 6.28 6.66
N LEU A 92 -17.53 7.32 6.80
CA LEU A 92 -17.73 8.59 6.10
C LEU A 92 -17.64 8.42 4.58
N MET A 93 -16.66 7.68 4.07
CA MET A 93 -16.54 7.38 2.64
C MET A 93 -17.76 6.61 2.11
N MET A 94 -18.30 5.65 2.88
CA MET A 94 -19.54 4.95 2.52
C MET A 94 -20.74 5.91 2.42
N LYS A 95 -20.85 6.89 3.31
CA LYS A 95 -21.90 7.92 3.26
C LYS A 95 -21.71 8.90 2.10
N LEU A 96 -20.47 9.17 1.72
CA LEU A 96 -20.09 10.02 0.59
C LEU A 96 -20.12 9.29 -0.76
N SER A 97 -20.66 8.07 -0.83
CA SER A 97 -20.81 7.29 -2.07
C SER A 97 -21.60 8.02 -3.18
N ASN A 98 -22.44 9.00 -2.81
CA ASN A 98 -23.16 9.87 -3.76
C ASN A 98 -22.26 10.91 -4.45
N ILE A 99 -21.04 11.13 -3.96
CA ILE A 99 -20.08 12.12 -4.48
C ILE A 99 -18.82 11.40 -4.99
N TYR A 100 -18.39 10.37 -4.27
CA TYR A 100 -17.21 9.56 -4.55
C TYR A 100 -17.61 8.12 -4.84
N THR A 101 -17.31 7.64 -6.04
CA THR A 101 -17.56 6.25 -6.42
C THR A 101 -16.29 5.42 -6.23
N SER A 102 -16.37 4.38 -5.40
CA SER A 102 -15.33 3.34 -5.35
C SER A 102 -15.52 2.44 -6.56
N LYS A 103 -14.56 2.48 -7.49
CA LYS A 103 -14.44 1.39 -8.44
C LYS A 103 -13.83 0.23 -7.66
N LYS A 104 -14.64 -0.78 -7.34
CA LYS A 104 -14.20 -2.08 -6.79
C LYS A 104 -13.03 -2.74 -7.55
N GLN A 105 -12.66 -2.20 -8.71
CA GLN A 105 -11.59 -2.64 -9.58
C GLN A 105 -10.21 -2.00 -9.31
N THR A 106 -10.13 -1.09 -8.33
CA THR A 106 -8.92 -0.30 -8.04
C THR A 106 -8.40 -0.54 -6.62
N LYS A 107 -8.80 -1.65 -5.98
CA LYS A 107 -8.23 -2.05 -4.68
C LYS A 107 -6.81 -2.56 -4.93
N MET A 108 -5.85 -1.91 -4.30
CA MET A 108 -4.46 -2.32 -4.26
C MET A 108 -4.16 -2.92 -2.89
N GLU A 109 -3.40 -4.00 -2.90
CA GLU A 109 -2.98 -4.71 -1.69
C GLU A 109 -1.47 -4.90 -1.78
N SER A 110 -0.76 -4.50 -0.74
CA SER A 110 0.65 -4.82 -0.55
C SER A 110 0.77 -5.73 0.65
N LYS A 111 1.20 -6.98 0.43
CA LYS A 111 1.43 -7.94 1.50
C LYS A 111 2.83 -8.49 1.43
N GLY A 112 3.43 -8.68 2.60
CA GLY A 112 4.84 -9.01 2.66
C GLY A 112 5.31 -9.47 4.02
N THR A 113 6.57 -9.88 4.03
CA THR A 113 7.29 -10.30 5.23
C THR A 113 8.07 -9.12 5.79
N ARG A 114 8.01 -8.97 7.12
CA ARG A 114 8.83 -8.03 7.87
C ARG A 114 10.05 -8.76 8.42
N LEU A 115 11.22 -8.28 8.03
CA LEU A 115 12.53 -8.78 8.41
C LEU A 115 13.26 -7.70 9.21
N GLU A 116 14.06 -8.10 10.19
CA GLU A 116 14.91 -7.21 10.98
C GLU A 116 16.36 -7.64 10.82
N LEU A 117 17.21 -6.70 10.42
CA LEU A 117 18.64 -6.89 10.22
C LEU A 117 19.39 -5.87 11.09
N GLY A 118 19.77 -6.27 12.30
CA GLY A 118 20.36 -5.36 13.28
C GLY A 118 19.41 -4.21 13.60
N ASP A 119 19.85 -2.98 13.36
CA ASP A 119 19.05 -1.77 13.59
C ASP A 119 18.08 -1.42 12.44
N PHE A 120 18.06 -2.22 11.36
CA PHE A 120 17.24 -1.96 10.19
C PHE A 120 16.01 -2.88 10.13
N CYS A 121 14.84 -2.29 9.90
CA CYS A 121 13.63 -3.02 9.56
C CYS A 121 13.45 -3.05 8.04
N VAL A 122 13.55 -4.24 7.43
CA VAL A 122 13.35 -4.46 5.99
C VAL A 122 11.99 -5.08 5.77
N LYS A 123 11.18 -4.48 4.90
CA LYS A 123 9.86 -5.00 4.52
C LYS A 123 9.92 -5.39 3.05
N LEU A 124 9.61 -6.65 2.76
CA LEU A 124 9.54 -7.16 1.39
C LEU A 124 8.09 -7.54 1.10
N GLY A 125 7.45 -6.80 0.21
CA GLY A 125 6.05 -7.00 -0.16
C GLY A 125 5.83 -7.14 -1.65
N SER A 126 4.82 -7.91 -1.99
CA SER A 126 4.26 -7.92 -3.35
C SER A 126 3.09 -6.97 -3.41
N VAL A 127 3.07 -6.13 -4.44
CA VAL A 127 1.93 -5.29 -4.78
C VAL A 127 1.05 -6.05 -5.74
N THR A 128 -0.21 -6.18 -5.36
CA THR A 128 -1.26 -6.74 -6.20
C THR A 128 -2.35 -5.69 -6.37
N MET A 129 -2.89 -5.59 -7.56
CA MET A 129 -4.07 -4.77 -7.85
C MET A 129 -5.12 -5.71 -8.37
N ASN A 130 -6.25 -5.84 -7.67
CA ASN A 130 -7.33 -6.72 -8.11
C ASN A 130 -6.87 -8.19 -8.33
N GLN A 131 -6.04 -8.72 -7.44
CA GLN A 131 -5.39 -10.04 -7.54
C GLN A 131 -4.39 -10.21 -8.70
N SER A 132 -4.17 -9.17 -9.51
CA SER A 132 -3.13 -9.13 -10.52
C SER A 132 -1.85 -8.57 -9.92
N PHE A 133 -0.74 -9.31 -10.07
CA PHE A 133 0.57 -8.87 -9.59
C PHE A 133 1.05 -7.64 -10.37
N LYS A 134 1.48 -6.60 -9.65
CA LYS A 134 1.96 -5.33 -10.22
C LYS A 134 3.45 -5.10 -10.00
N GLY A 135 4.02 -5.60 -8.90
CA GLY A 135 5.43 -5.38 -8.61
C GLY A 135 5.84 -5.85 -7.21
N VAL A 136 7.12 -5.65 -6.89
CA VAL A 136 7.68 -5.89 -5.55
C VAL A 136 8.13 -4.56 -4.96
N LEU A 137 7.83 -4.35 -3.69
CA LEU A 137 8.27 -3.23 -2.85
C LEU A 137 9.10 -3.74 -1.68
#